data_AF-A0A143HBS1-F1
#
_entry.id   AF-A0A143HBS1-F1
#
_cell.length_a   1.000
_cell.length_b   1.000
_cell.length_c   1.000
_cell.angle_alpha   90.00
_cell.angle_beta   90.00
_cell.angle_gamma   90.00
#
_symmetry.space_group_name_H-M   'P 1'
#
loop_
_entity.id
_entity.type
_entity.pdbx_description
1 polymer ?
#
loop_
_entity_poly.entity_id
_entity_poly.type
_entity_poly.pdbx_seq_one_letter_code
_entity_poly.pdbx_strand_id
1 'polypeptide(L)'
;MKVELLNDIDTIKSGDNATRIELAIKDENNQFVDLEPFKKIEVAVGYQRALINTEPPIIDYERNSIAFTISSNLAAGKYTIEVHLINQDDGIIKAPNAGFFVLTIEKSLDEVGNVVTLVSVQQLLDDIAAVKEIVKNITGDGIEEAINSSKLAIENSSLALEQSQDANTKVQELINKIDTAAEESSLAKELAVKSKEIANKSFEEAQTVREEFDRLTTGNATAEVIDARGGFSSLQERLDAGEQSVNEKDTAVLNLAMTYTNEKLADIASINLEGYATTLEVDEKVQSAKKYTDEKFSGIPTTTQVDAKDAQVLKSAKEYTDSQLSSGGSGTSGIQLRVRNRKLEYFDGLVWQTLRNELAVAPSE
;
A
#
# COMPACT_ATOMS: atom_id res chain seq x y z
N MET A 1 11.53 24.93 -40.76
CA MET A 1 12.36 23.72 -40.86
C MET A 1 13.81 24.01 -40.55
N LYS A 2 14.54 23.12 -39.89
CA LYS A 2 15.95 23.28 -39.54
C LYS A 2 16.71 21.98 -39.71
N VAL A 3 18.00 22.07 -40.01
CA VAL A 3 18.90 20.93 -40.05
C VAL A 3 19.46 20.69 -38.66
N GLU A 4 19.47 19.44 -38.22
CA GLU A 4 20.08 18.99 -36.98
C GLU A 4 21.14 17.93 -37.31
N LEU A 5 22.32 18.07 -36.72
CA LEU A 5 23.38 17.09 -36.81
C LEU A 5 23.09 15.93 -35.83
N LEU A 6 23.14 14.69 -36.31
CA LEU A 6 22.87 13.50 -35.50
C LEU A 6 24.13 12.83 -34.97
N ASN A 7 25.24 12.95 -35.68
CA ASN A 7 26.55 12.49 -35.24
C ASN A 7 27.43 13.70 -34.96
N ASP A 8 27.99 13.83 -33.75
CA ASP A 8 28.75 15.01 -33.27
C ASP A 8 30.05 15.29 -34.07
N ILE A 9 29.90 15.57 -35.37
CA ILE A 9 30.93 15.77 -36.38
C ILE A 9 30.72 17.18 -36.94
N ASP A 10 31.28 18.16 -36.23
CA ASP A 10 31.33 19.56 -36.66
C ASP A 10 32.66 19.94 -37.33
N THR A 11 33.62 19.01 -37.32
CA THR A 11 34.97 19.23 -37.81
C THR A 11 35.51 18.01 -38.54
N ILE A 12 36.09 18.21 -39.72
CA ILE A 12 36.76 17.17 -40.52
C ILE A 12 38.09 17.69 -41.08
N LYS A 13 38.97 16.79 -41.54
CA LYS A 13 40.24 17.16 -42.19
C LYS A 13 40.07 17.35 -43.69
N SER A 14 40.89 18.24 -44.28
CA SER A 14 40.97 18.44 -45.73
C SER A 14 41.40 17.13 -46.39
N GLY A 15 40.58 16.64 -47.32
CA GLY A 15 40.77 15.35 -47.98
C GLY A 15 40.17 14.15 -47.25
N ASP A 16 39.50 14.34 -46.12
CA ASP A 16 38.66 13.30 -45.52
C ASP A 16 37.36 13.13 -46.32
N ASN A 17 37.32 12.06 -47.12
CA ASN A 17 36.16 11.66 -47.92
C ASN A 17 35.43 10.43 -47.34
N ALA A 18 35.89 9.93 -46.19
CA ALA A 18 35.37 8.72 -45.57
C ALA A 18 34.40 9.03 -44.43
N THR A 19 34.57 10.17 -43.76
CA THR A 19 33.69 10.56 -42.66
C THR A 19 32.27 10.82 -43.18
N ARG A 20 31.33 10.02 -42.65
CA ARG A 20 29.90 10.13 -42.93
C ARG A 20 29.27 11.15 -42.00
N ILE A 21 28.59 12.13 -42.55
CA ILE A 21 27.82 13.16 -41.81
C ILE A 21 26.36 12.75 -41.82
N GLU A 22 25.73 12.72 -40.66
CA GLU A 22 24.32 12.33 -40.47
C GLU A 22 23.50 13.51 -39.98
N LEU A 23 22.37 13.74 -40.64
CA LEU A 23 21.50 14.87 -40.44
C LEU A 23 20.05 14.40 -40.27
N ALA A 24 19.28 15.15 -39.49
CA ALA A 24 17.83 15.11 -39.48
C ALA A 24 17.27 16.50 -39.81
N ILE A 25 16.02 16.52 -40.26
CA ILE A 25 15.31 17.77 -40.52
C ILE A 25 14.18 17.87 -39.51
N LYS A 26 14.12 19.00 -38.81
CA LYS A 26 13.01 19.34 -37.90
C LYS A 26 12.14 20.42 -38.50
N ASP A 27 10.83 20.38 -38.26
CA ASP A 27 9.88 21.40 -38.67
C ASP A 27 9.94 22.64 -37.75
N GLU A 28 8.97 23.56 -37.88
CA GLU A 28 8.90 24.77 -37.04
C GLU A 28 8.47 24.47 -35.59
N ASN A 29 7.91 23.28 -35.34
CA ASN A 29 7.48 22.79 -34.04
C ASN A 29 8.52 21.87 -33.38
N ASN A 30 9.74 21.80 -33.93
CA ASN A 30 10.82 20.90 -33.52
C ASN A 30 10.51 19.39 -33.68
N GLN A 31 9.53 19.03 -34.51
CA GLN A 31 9.24 17.63 -34.85
C GLN A 31 10.06 17.18 -36.05
N PHE A 32 10.45 15.90 -36.11
CA PHE A 32 11.15 15.37 -37.28
C PHE A 32 10.24 15.40 -38.51
N VAL A 33 10.79 15.87 -39.63
CA VAL A 33 10.09 15.91 -40.92
C VAL A 33 10.13 14.51 -41.52
N ASP A 34 8.96 13.99 -41.88
CA ASP A 34 8.82 12.75 -42.64
C ASP A 34 9.43 12.91 -44.03
N LEU A 35 10.38 12.05 -44.38
CA LEU A 35 11.14 12.11 -45.61
C LEU A 35 10.50 11.33 -46.77
N GLU A 36 9.59 10.39 -46.50
CA GLU A 36 8.94 9.54 -47.52
C GLU A 36 8.18 10.31 -48.63
N PRO A 37 7.48 11.43 -48.34
CA PRO A 37 6.69 12.13 -49.36
C PRO A 37 7.51 12.80 -50.47
N PHE A 38 8.80 13.04 -50.24
CA PHE A 38 9.65 13.80 -51.17
C PHE A 38 10.13 12.93 -52.32
N LYS A 39 10.08 13.49 -53.54
CA LYS A 39 10.54 12.84 -54.77
C LYS A 39 12.06 12.66 -54.77
N LYS A 40 12.79 13.64 -54.22
CA LYS A 40 14.25 13.64 -54.16
C LYS A 40 14.73 14.51 -53.00
N ILE A 41 15.86 14.11 -52.41
CA ILE A 41 16.56 14.87 -51.37
C ILE A 41 17.98 15.13 -51.85
N GLU A 42 18.42 16.38 -51.79
CA GLU A 42 19.78 16.80 -52.15
C GLU A 42 20.44 17.50 -50.96
N VAL A 43 21.75 17.29 -50.83
CA VAL A 43 22.58 17.98 -49.85
C VAL A 43 23.61 18.81 -50.61
N ALA A 44 23.78 20.06 -50.19
CA ALA A 44 24.75 20.98 -50.77
C ALA A 44 25.60 21.62 -49.66
N VAL A 45 26.88 21.80 -49.96
CA VAL A 45 27.86 22.41 -49.07
C VAL A 45 28.28 23.75 -49.64
N GLY A 46 28.09 24.81 -48.87
CA GLY A 46 28.34 26.19 -49.26
C GLY A 46 29.69 26.72 -48.77
N TYR A 47 30.43 27.39 -49.64
CA TYR A 47 31.70 28.07 -49.35
C TYR A 47 31.83 29.36 -50.17
N GLN A 48 32.18 30.48 -49.53
CA GLN A 48 32.42 31.76 -50.23
C GLN A 48 31.34 32.15 -51.27
N ARG A 49 30.06 31.87 -50.97
CA ARG A 49 28.88 32.10 -51.84
C ARG A 49 28.72 31.15 -53.03
N ALA A 50 29.52 30.10 -53.13
CA ALA A 50 29.28 28.97 -54.03
C ALA A 50 28.64 27.82 -53.25
N LEU A 51 27.69 27.12 -53.87
CA LEU A 51 27.10 25.87 -53.37
C LEU A 51 27.66 24.72 -54.21
N ILE A 52 28.21 23.72 -53.54
CA ILE A 52 28.75 22.51 -54.15
C ILE A 52 27.83 21.37 -53.75
N ASN A 53 27.17 20.74 -54.73
CA ASN A 53 26.32 19.58 -54.45
C ASN A 53 27.20 18.40 -54.02
N THR A 54 26.75 17.69 -53.00
CA THR A 54 27.38 16.43 -52.59
C THR A 54 26.92 15.31 -53.51
N GLU A 55 27.50 14.13 -53.32
CA GLU A 55 26.88 12.91 -53.83
C GLU A 55 25.45 12.76 -53.26
N PRO A 56 24.56 12.04 -53.98
CA PRO A 56 23.22 11.76 -53.49
C PRO A 56 23.28 11.17 -52.08
N PRO A 57 22.55 11.74 -51.10
CA PRO A 57 22.60 11.25 -49.75
C PRO A 57 21.92 9.90 -49.63
N ILE A 58 22.35 9.12 -48.63
CA ILE A 58 21.68 7.92 -48.17
C ILE A 58 20.53 8.36 -47.25
N ILE A 59 19.32 7.88 -47.52
CA ILE A 59 18.13 8.23 -46.73
C ILE A 59 17.72 7.02 -45.88
N ASP A 60 17.48 7.26 -44.60
CA ASP A 60 16.89 6.30 -43.66
C ASP A 60 15.47 6.76 -43.31
N TYR A 61 14.48 6.14 -43.94
CA TYR A 61 13.07 6.49 -43.76
C TYR A 61 12.54 6.07 -42.38
N GLU A 62 13.09 5.03 -41.75
CA GLU A 62 12.65 4.61 -40.41
C GLU A 62 13.07 5.64 -39.35
N ARG A 63 14.24 6.26 -39.54
CA ARG A 63 14.80 7.25 -38.61
C ARG A 63 14.60 8.70 -39.04
N ASN A 64 13.97 8.94 -40.20
CA ASN A 64 13.86 10.26 -40.82
C ASN A 64 15.20 11.01 -40.87
N SER A 65 16.26 10.30 -41.28
CA SER A 65 17.62 10.83 -41.33
C SER A 65 18.26 10.70 -42.71
N ILE A 66 19.27 11.54 -42.92
CA ILE A 66 19.97 11.72 -44.18
C ILE A 66 21.45 11.61 -43.87
N ALA A 67 22.20 10.85 -44.65
CA ALA A 67 23.63 10.72 -44.49
C ALA A 67 24.39 10.93 -45.80
N PHE A 68 25.54 11.58 -45.72
CA PHE A 68 26.37 11.84 -46.90
C PHE A 68 27.86 11.90 -46.52
N THR A 69 28.71 11.79 -47.53
CA THR A 69 30.16 12.02 -47.42
C THR A 69 30.56 13.17 -48.33
N ILE A 70 31.73 13.74 -48.07
CA ILE A 70 32.28 14.80 -48.93
C ILE A 70 33.16 14.14 -49.98
N SER A 71 32.70 14.14 -51.22
CA SER A 71 33.35 13.43 -52.34
C SER A 71 34.55 14.16 -52.94
N SER A 72 34.86 15.37 -52.50
CA SER A 72 35.95 16.20 -53.06
C SER A 72 36.81 16.85 -51.99
N ASN A 73 38.08 17.11 -52.33
CA ASN A 73 38.98 17.85 -51.45
C ASN A 73 38.51 19.30 -51.35
N LEU A 74 37.90 19.62 -50.22
CA LEU A 74 37.49 20.98 -49.89
C LEU A 74 38.62 21.69 -49.14
N ALA A 75 38.91 22.94 -49.52
CA ALA A 75 39.93 23.74 -48.86
C ALA A 75 39.57 23.98 -47.39
N ALA A 76 40.57 24.15 -46.53
CA ALA A 76 40.32 24.47 -45.13
C ALA A 76 39.49 25.75 -44.96
N GLY A 77 38.50 25.71 -44.07
CA GLY A 77 37.59 26.82 -43.84
C GLY A 77 36.26 26.40 -43.21
N LYS A 78 35.35 27.36 -43.07
CA LYS A 78 33.98 27.12 -42.58
C LYS A 78 33.03 26.98 -43.75
N TYR A 79 32.25 25.91 -43.74
CA TYR A 79 31.28 25.56 -44.76
C TYR A 79 29.88 25.52 -44.16
N THR A 80 28.88 25.85 -44.96
CA THR A 80 27.47 25.75 -44.56
C THR A 80 26.82 24.55 -45.21
N ILE A 81 26.09 23.72 -44.49
CA ILE A 81 25.32 22.62 -45.10
C ILE A 81 23.86 23.05 -45.30
N GLU A 82 23.34 22.84 -46.51
CA GLU A 82 21.96 23.10 -46.92
C GLU A 82 21.34 21.81 -47.46
N VAL A 83 20.11 21.50 -47.03
CA VAL A 83 19.34 20.35 -47.51
C VAL A 83 18.15 20.83 -48.31
N HIS A 84 17.98 20.27 -49.51
CA HIS A 84 16.88 20.56 -50.44
C HIS A 84 15.96 19.34 -50.52
N LEU A 85 14.70 19.54 -50.13
CA LEU A 85 13.63 18.56 -50.23
C LEU A 85 12.80 18.89 -51.47
N ILE A 86 12.77 17.98 -52.44
CA ILE A 86 12.12 18.19 -53.73
C ILE A 86 10.79 17.42 -53.72
N ASN A 87 9.70 18.15 -53.88
CA ASN A 87 8.35 17.60 -53.92
C ASN A 87 8.05 16.89 -55.24
N GLN A 88 6.91 16.18 -55.29
CA GLN A 88 6.42 15.49 -56.49
C GLN A 88 6.15 16.43 -57.67
N ASP A 89 5.85 17.70 -57.39
CA ASP A 89 5.60 18.77 -58.36
C ASP A 89 6.86 19.57 -58.74
N ASP A 90 8.05 19.06 -58.39
CA ASP A 90 9.35 19.73 -58.54
C ASP A 90 9.50 21.03 -57.72
N GLY A 91 8.57 21.29 -56.78
CA GLY A 91 8.73 22.35 -55.79
C GLY A 91 9.90 22.05 -54.85
N ILE A 92 10.80 23.02 -54.65
CA ILE A 92 11.95 22.87 -53.76
C ILE A 92 11.65 23.51 -52.42
N ILE A 93 11.59 22.68 -51.38
CA ILE A 93 11.60 23.12 -49.99
C ILE A 93 13.04 23.05 -49.51
N LYS A 94 13.65 24.22 -49.38
CA LYS A 94 14.91 24.34 -48.65
C LYS A 94 14.60 24.15 -47.17
N ALA A 95 15.52 23.57 -46.40
CA ALA A 95 15.43 23.55 -44.93
C ALA A 95 16.29 24.66 -44.26
N PRO A 96 15.96 25.97 -44.35
CA PRO A 96 16.79 27.07 -43.83
C PRO A 96 16.32 27.69 -42.50
N ASN A 97 15.11 27.39 -42.02
CA ASN A 97 14.41 28.21 -41.03
C ASN A 97 14.93 28.13 -39.57
N ALA A 98 16.04 27.44 -39.27
CA ALA A 98 16.75 27.66 -37.99
C ALA A 98 18.25 27.36 -38.01
N GLY A 99 18.95 27.81 -39.05
CA GLY A 99 20.42 27.87 -39.05
C GLY A 99 21.07 26.88 -40.02
N PHE A 100 21.96 27.41 -40.83
CA PHE A 100 22.92 26.61 -41.57
C PHE A 100 23.77 25.83 -40.56
N PHE A 101 23.95 24.53 -40.77
CA PHE A 101 24.96 23.81 -40.02
C PHE A 101 26.35 24.25 -40.51
N VAL A 102 27.23 24.61 -39.57
CA VAL A 102 28.60 25.03 -39.90
C VAL A 102 29.53 23.84 -39.73
N LEU A 103 30.07 23.35 -40.84
CA LEU A 103 31.13 22.35 -40.86
C LEU A 103 32.48 23.04 -40.96
N THR A 104 33.40 22.71 -40.07
CA THR A 104 34.79 23.20 -40.11
C THR A 104 35.67 22.18 -40.80
N ILE A 105 36.36 22.61 -41.85
CA ILE A 105 37.39 21.81 -42.52
C ILE A 105 38.75 22.33 -42.12
N GLU A 106 39.54 21.49 -41.46
CA GLU A 106 40.90 21.82 -41.05
C GLU A 106 41.91 21.30 -42.06
N LYS A 107 43.08 21.93 -42.15
CA LYS A 107 44.17 21.41 -42.99
C LYS A 107 44.58 20.02 -42.51
N SER A 108 44.83 19.12 -43.46
CA SER A 108 45.49 17.85 -43.16
C SER A 108 46.98 18.07 -42.88
N LEU A 109 47.61 17.12 -42.17
CA LEU A 109 49.05 17.12 -41.93
C LEU A 109 49.85 17.18 -43.24
N ASP A 110 49.34 16.60 -44.32
CA ASP A 110 49.97 16.61 -45.64
C ASP A 110 49.97 18.01 -46.30
N GLU A 111 48.91 18.80 -46.09
CA GLU A 111 48.84 20.19 -46.56
C GLU A 111 49.72 21.13 -45.73
N VAL A 112 49.88 20.85 -44.43
CA VAL A 112 50.79 21.60 -43.55
C VAL A 112 52.25 21.23 -43.85
N GLY A 113 52.52 19.96 -44.17
CA GLY A 113 53.84 19.42 -44.47
C GLY A 113 54.50 20.02 -45.72
N ASN A 114 53.72 20.43 -46.72
CA ASN A 114 54.26 21.04 -47.95
C ASN A 114 54.74 22.49 -47.79
N VAL A 115 54.23 23.23 -46.80
CA VAL A 115 54.74 24.59 -46.48
C VAL A 115 55.89 24.52 -45.46
N VAL A 116 55.89 23.49 -44.62
CA VAL A 116 56.89 23.25 -43.56
C VAL A 116 58.15 22.53 -44.06
N THR A 117 58.31 22.24 -45.36
CA THR A 117 59.50 21.51 -45.87
C THR A 117 60.43 22.29 -46.79
N LEU A 118 59.96 23.22 -47.63
CA LEU A 118 60.88 23.94 -48.53
C LEU A 118 61.42 25.26 -47.94
N VAL A 119 60.54 26.05 -47.33
CA VAL A 119 60.94 27.33 -46.72
C VAL A 119 61.72 27.09 -45.43
N SER A 120 61.33 26.09 -44.63
CA SER A 120 62.00 25.77 -43.37
C SER A 120 63.39 25.17 -43.58
N VAL A 121 63.61 24.33 -44.59
CA VAL A 121 64.92 23.68 -44.80
C VAL A 121 65.91 24.66 -45.41
N GLN A 122 65.48 25.50 -46.37
CA GLN A 122 66.36 26.54 -46.89
C GLN A 122 66.66 27.62 -45.85
N GLN A 123 65.65 28.06 -45.09
CA GLN A 123 65.85 28.99 -43.97
C GLN A 123 66.72 28.36 -42.88
N LEU A 124 66.57 27.07 -42.56
CA LEU A 124 67.42 26.37 -41.61
C LEU A 124 68.85 26.24 -42.14
N LEU A 125 69.06 26.01 -43.44
CA LEU A 125 70.39 25.97 -44.04
C LEU A 125 71.06 27.34 -44.07
N ASP A 126 70.31 28.40 -44.37
CA ASP A 126 70.77 29.78 -44.36
C ASP A 126 71.03 30.26 -42.91
N ASP A 127 70.18 29.89 -41.96
CA ASP A 127 70.35 30.15 -40.52
C ASP A 127 71.53 29.35 -39.96
N ILE A 128 71.74 28.08 -40.36
CA ILE A 128 72.92 27.29 -39.98
C ILE A 128 74.19 27.93 -40.57
N ALA A 129 74.15 28.46 -41.79
CA ALA A 129 75.28 29.16 -42.39
C ALA A 129 75.60 30.47 -41.67
N ALA A 130 74.58 31.27 -41.34
CA ALA A 130 74.71 32.50 -40.55
C ALA A 130 75.18 32.22 -39.12
N VAL A 131 74.65 31.18 -38.47
CA VAL A 131 75.10 30.73 -37.14
C VAL A 131 76.55 30.24 -37.20
N LYS A 132 76.98 29.55 -38.26
CA LYS A 132 78.38 29.11 -38.41
C LYS A 132 79.35 30.27 -38.62
N GLU A 133 78.90 31.37 -39.22
CA GLU A 133 79.66 32.62 -39.36
C GLU A 133 79.70 33.42 -38.04
N ILE A 134 78.60 33.42 -37.29
CA ILE A 134 78.49 33.99 -35.93
C ILE A 134 79.34 33.20 -34.92
N VAL A 135 79.35 31.87 -34.97
CA VAL A 135 80.14 30.99 -34.10
C VAL A 135 81.64 31.12 -34.36
N LYS A 136 82.07 31.54 -35.55
CA LYS A 136 83.47 31.91 -35.80
C LYS A 136 83.90 33.22 -35.11
N ASN A 137 82.93 34.08 -34.74
CA ASN A 137 83.16 35.40 -34.16
C ASN A 137 82.75 35.52 -32.67
N ILE A 138 82.21 34.46 -32.05
CA ILE A 138 81.83 34.45 -30.63
C ILE A 138 82.78 33.54 -29.85
N THR A 139 83.53 34.13 -28.92
CA THR A 139 84.31 33.42 -27.89
C THR A 139 83.39 32.58 -26.98
N GLY A 140 83.86 31.40 -26.56
CA GLY A 140 83.09 30.25 -26.10
C GLY A 140 82.05 30.42 -24.97
N ASP A 141 82.03 31.52 -24.23
CA ASP A 141 81.20 31.68 -23.02
C ASP A 141 79.70 31.89 -23.33
N GLY A 142 79.36 32.59 -24.42
CA GLY A 142 77.95 32.90 -24.74
C GLY A 142 77.14 31.71 -25.29
N ILE A 143 77.81 30.73 -25.88
CA ILE A 143 77.16 29.49 -26.36
C ILE A 143 76.82 28.57 -25.18
N GLU A 144 77.70 28.52 -24.17
CA GLU A 144 77.50 27.69 -22.99
C GLU A 144 76.33 28.20 -22.13
N GLU A 145 76.20 29.52 -21.95
CA GLU A 145 75.05 30.13 -21.28
C GLU A 145 73.71 29.85 -22.00
N ALA A 146 73.71 29.93 -23.34
CA ALA A 146 72.52 29.65 -24.14
C ALA A 146 72.09 28.17 -24.06
N ILE A 147 73.07 27.25 -24.05
CA ILE A 147 72.82 25.81 -23.86
C ILE A 147 72.26 25.55 -22.46
N ASN A 148 72.84 26.15 -21.43
CA ASN A 148 72.37 25.96 -20.05
C ASN A 148 70.96 26.52 -19.84
N SER A 149 70.67 27.69 -20.41
CA SER A 149 69.32 28.28 -20.39
C SER A 149 68.30 27.41 -21.11
N SER A 150 68.68 26.81 -22.25
CA SER A 150 67.82 25.90 -23.01
C SER A 150 67.54 24.60 -22.24
N LYS A 151 68.54 24.03 -21.55
CA LYS A 151 68.35 22.86 -20.68
C LYS A 151 67.37 23.16 -19.55
N LEU A 152 67.51 24.31 -18.89
CA LEU A 152 66.61 24.74 -17.82
C LEU A 152 65.17 24.92 -18.33
N ALA A 153 65.00 25.48 -19.53
CA ALA A 153 63.69 25.64 -20.16
C ALA A 153 63.03 24.29 -20.50
N ILE A 154 63.80 23.29 -20.95
CA ILE A 154 63.31 21.93 -21.21
C ILE A 154 62.87 21.26 -19.91
N GLU A 155 63.66 21.40 -18.84
CA GLU A 155 63.35 20.82 -17.53
C GLU A 155 62.07 21.44 -16.95
N ASN A 156 61.96 22.77 -16.97
CA ASN A 156 60.76 23.48 -16.55
C ASN A 156 59.52 23.10 -17.39
N SER A 157 59.69 22.92 -18.70
CA SER A 157 58.59 22.51 -19.58
C SER A 157 58.15 21.06 -19.30
N SER A 158 59.10 20.18 -19.00
CA SER A 158 58.81 18.78 -18.63
C SER A 158 58.04 18.71 -17.32
N LEU A 159 58.46 19.49 -16.31
CA LEU A 159 57.77 19.58 -15.03
C LEU A 159 56.35 20.14 -15.19
N ALA A 160 56.18 21.18 -16.02
CA ALA A 160 54.86 21.74 -16.31
C ALA A 160 53.93 20.74 -17.02
N LEU A 161 54.48 19.93 -17.94
CA LEU A 161 53.72 18.87 -18.60
C LEU A 161 53.27 17.80 -17.60
N GLU A 162 54.16 17.34 -16.71
CA GLU A 162 53.84 16.36 -15.67
C GLU A 162 52.74 16.89 -14.74
N GLN A 163 52.86 18.14 -14.28
CA GLN A 163 51.83 18.80 -13.47
C GLN A 163 50.49 18.92 -14.21
N SER A 164 50.51 19.22 -15.51
CA SER A 164 49.30 19.27 -16.33
C SER A 164 48.65 17.89 -16.48
N GLN A 165 49.45 16.82 -16.61
CA GLN A 165 48.94 15.45 -16.73
C GLN A 165 48.32 14.96 -15.41
N ASP A 166 48.96 15.24 -14.27
CA ASP A 166 48.43 14.95 -12.93
C ASP A 166 47.12 15.72 -12.68
N ALA A 167 47.09 17.01 -13.02
CA ALA A 167 45.88 17.82 -12.93
C ALA A 167 44.73 17.26 -13.80
N ASN A 168 45.03 16.85 -15.04
CA ASN A 168 44.04 16.26 -15.94
C ASN A 168 43.50 14.93 -15.40
N THR A 169 44.36 14.11 -14.80
CA THR A 169 43.95 12.85 -14.16
C THR A 169 42.99 13.11 -12.99
N LYS A 170 43.30 14.07 -12.12
CA LYS A 170 42.42 14.47 -11.01
C LYS A 170 41.08 15.04 -11.48
N VAL A 171 41.08 15.80 -12.58
CA VAL A 171 39.83 16.29 -13.19
C VAL A 171 38.98 15.13 -13.68
N GLN A 172 39.57 14.11 -14.30
CA GLN A 172 38.79 12.94 -14.73
C GLN A 172 38.27 12.09 -13.57
N GLU A 173 39.03 11.95 -12.49
CA GLU A 173 38.52 11.32 -11.27
C GLU A 173 37.31 12.08 -10.68
N LEU A 174 37.32 13.42 -10.76
CA LEU A 174 36.19 14.25 -10.32
C LEU A 174 34.97 14.11 -11.24
N ILE A 175 35.18 14.06 -12.55
CA ILE A 175 34.09 13.85 -13.52
C ILE A 175 33.40 12.51 -13.26
N ASN A 176 34.16 11.43 -13.09
CA ASN A 176 33.60 10.11 -12.77
C ASN A 176 32.76 10.12 -11.47
N LYS A 177 33.21 10.85 -10.43
CA LYS A 177 32.45 11.00 -9.18
C LYS A 177 31.16 11.79 -9.38
N ILE A 178 31.17 12.82 -10.23
CA ILE A 178 29.97 13.60 -10.57
C ILE A 178 28.96 12.73 -11.29
N ASP A 179 29.41 11.90 -12.24
CA ASP A 179 28.53 11.00 -12.98
C ASP A 179 27.88 9.96 -12.07
N THR A 180 28.67 9.35 -11.17
CA THR A 180 28.12 8.44 -10.14
C THR A 180 27.09 9.14 -9.24
N ALA A 181 27.38 10.36 -8.78
CA ALA A 181 26.43 11.12 -7.97
C ALA A 181 25.14 11.49 -8.73
N ALA A 182 25.23 11.74 -10.03
CA ALA A 182 24.08 12.01 -10.88
C ALA A 182 23.18 10.77 -11.04
N GLU A 183 23.78 9.60 -11.24
CA GLU A 183 23.06 8.31 -11.30
C GLU A 183 22.36 8.01 -9.96
N GLU A 184 23.06 8.15 -8.83
CA GLU A 184 22.48 7.98 -7.49
C GLU A 184 21.33 8.96 -7.23
N SER A 185 21.47 10.22 -7.65
CA SER A 185 20.41 11.23 -7.54
C SER A 185 19.16 10.86 -8.36
N SER A 186 19.35 10.32 -9.56
CA SER A 186 18.27 9.85 -10.42
C SER A 186 17.50 8.69 -9.77
N LEU A 187 18.22 7.69 -9.24
CA LEU A 187 17.64 6.57 -8.50
C LEU A 187 16.87 7.04 -7.27
N ALA A 188 17.43 7.98 -6.49
CA ALA A 188 16.76 8.55 -5.33
C ALA A 188 15.45 9.27 -5.70
N LYS A 189 15.43 9.98 -6.84
CA LYS A 189 14.23 10.63 -7.36
C LYS A 189 13.16 9.61 -7.75
N GLU A 190 13.53 8.53 -8.42
CA GLU A 190 12.60 7.46 -8.77
C GLU A 190 12.01 6.77 -7.53
N LEU A 191 12.85 6.49 -6.54
CA LEU A 191 12.42 5.93 -5.26
C LEU A 191 11.45 6.86 -4.52
N ALA A 192 11.70 8.17 -4.54
CA ALA A 192 10.82 9.17 -3.93
C ALA A 192 9.44 9.20 -4.60
N VAL A 193 9.38 9.11 -5.93
CA VAL A 193 8.12 9.03 -6.68
C VAL A 193 7.35 7.75 -6.31
N LYS A 194 8.01 6.59 -6.34
CA LYS A 194 7.38 5.31 -5.94
C LYS A 194 6.88 5.34 -4.50
N SER A 195 7.65 5.94 -3.59
CA SER A 195 7.27 6.08 -2.18
C SER A 195 6.03 6.95 -2.01
N LYS A 196 5.92 8.03 -2.79
CA LYS A 196 4.73 8.88 -2.81
C LYS A 196 3.50 8.15 -3.36
N GLU A 197 3.65 7.36 -4.42
CA GLU A 197 2.55 6.54 -4.96
C GLU A 197 2.05 5.52 -3.94
N ILE A 198 2.96 4.82 -3.24
CA ILE A 198 2.61 3.88 -2.18
C ILE A 198 1.89 4.60 -1.03
N ALA A 199 2.40 5.77 -0.61
CA ALA A 199 1.77 6.55 0.46
C ALA A 199 0.35 6.99 0.08
N ASN A 200 0.13 7.44 -1.15
CA ASN A 200 -1.20 7.80 -1.65
C ASN A 200 -2.15 6.60 -1.66
N LYS A 201 -1.68 5.44 -2.15
CA LYS A 201 -2.49 4.22 -2.17
C LYS A 201 -2.88 3.77 -0.76
N SER A 202 -1.93 3.77 0.18
CA SER A 202 -2.21 3.46 1.59
C SER A 202 -3.19 4.45 2.22
N PHE A 203 -3.14 5.73 1.82
CA PHE A 203 -4.09 6.74 2.27
C PHE A 203 -5.50 6.48 1.73
N GLU A 204 -5.64 6.14 0.45
CA GLU A 204 -6.92 5.75 -0.17
C GLU A 204 -7.51 4.48 0.47
N GLU A 205 -6.67 3.47 0.73
CA GLU A 205 -7.09 2.26 1.45
C GLU A 205 -7.55 2.59 2.87
N ALA A 206 -6.82 3.44 3.59
CA ALA A 206 -7.20 3.89 4.92
C ALA A 206 -8.52 4.68 4.93
N GLN A 207 -8.75 5.54 3.92
CA GLN A 207 -10.04 6.22 3.76
C GLN A 207 -11.16 5.23 3.51
N THR A 208 -10.96 4.24 2.63
CA THR A 208 -11.95 3.19 2.35
C THR A 208 -12.30 2.41 3.61
N VAL A 209 -11.30 2.01 4.40
CA VAL A 209 -11.51 1.33 5.69
C VAL A 209 -12.26 2.24 6.66
N ARG A 210 -11.97 3.54 6.68
CA ARG A 210 -12.66 4.49 7.55
C ARG A 210 -14.12 4.68 7.15
N GLU A 211 -14.39 4.84 5.86
CA GLU A 211 -15.75 4.94 5.31
C GLU A 211 -16.56 3.67 5.63
N GLU A 212 -15.95 2.50 5.50
CA GLU A 212 -16.59 1.23 5.85
C GLU A 212 -16.84 1.10 7.36
N PHE A 213 -15.88 1.51 8.19
CA PHE A 213 -16.06 1.57 9.64
C PHE A 213 -17.19 2.53 10.03
N ASP A 214 -17.20 3.73 9.45
CA ASP A 214 -18.24 4.73 9.69
C ASP A 214 -19.59 4.20 9.18
N ARG A 215 -19.67 3.52 8.03
CA ARG A 215 -20.89 2.85 7.54
C ARG A 215 -21.41 1.80 8.53
N LEU A 216 -20.53 0.96 9.06
CA LEU A 216 -20.88 -0.10 10.03
C LEU A 216 -21.30 0.47 11.39
N THR A 217 -20.85 1.67 11.75
CA THR A 217 -21.10 2.28 13.07
C THR A 217 -22.16 3.38 13.06
N THR A 218 -22.44 4.00 11.91
CA THR A 218 -23.51 5.00 11.70
C THR A 218 -24.76 4.40 11.09
N GLY A 219 -24.62 3.33 10.31
CA GLY A 219 -25.72 2.43 10.00
C GLY A 219 -26.25 1.87 11.30
N ASN A 220 -27.57 1.78 11.40
CA ASN A 220 -28.27 1.26 12.57
C ASN A 220 -28.00 -0.26 12.64
N ALA A 221 -26.77 -0.66 12.99
CA ALA A 221 -26.40 -2.04 13.27
C ALA A 221 -27.31 -2.60 14.36
N THR A 222 -27.88 -1.74 15.21
CA THR A 222 -29.04 -2.02 16.04
C THR A 222 -30.28 -2.40 15.23
N ALA A 223 -30.73 -1.64 14.24
CA ALA A 223 -31.92 -1.97 13.44
C ALA A 223 -31.76 -3.20 12.52
N GLU A 224 -30.63 -3.40 11.83
CA GLU A 224 -30.43 -4.64 11.05
C GLU A 224 -30.30 -5.87 11.95
N VAL A 225 -29.67 -5.74 13.12
CA VAL A 225 -29.65 -6.81 14.13
C VAL A 225 -31.04 -6.97 14.79
N ILE A 226 -31.84 -5.92 14.95
CA ILE A 226 -33.22 -5.96 15.47
C ILE A 226 -34.18 -6.58 14.44
N ASP A 227 -34.03 -6.27 13.15
CA ASP A 227 -34.79 -6.84 12.05
C ASP A 227 -34.42 -8.32 11.81
N ALA A 228 -33.12 -8.66 11.85
CA ALA A 228 -32.66 -10.04 11.84
C ALA A 228 -33.07 -10.82 13.12
N ARG A 229 -33.38 -10.12 14.22
CA ARG A 229 -33.94 -10.68 15.46
C ARG A 229 -35.47 -10.80 15.45
N GLY A 230 -36.14 -10.47 14.34
CA GLY A 230 -37.58 -10.69 14.18
C GLY A 230 -38.48 -9.72 14.93
N GLY A 231 -38.02 -8.49 15.23
CA GLY A 231 -38.87 -7.43 15.75
C GLY A 231 -39.18 -7.49 17.27
N PHE A 232 -38.48 -8.33 18.04
CA PHE A 232 -38.59 -8.28 19.50
C PHE A 232 -37.81 -7.08 20.06
N SER A 233 -38.50 -6.20 20.77
CA SER A 233 -37.97 -4.90 21.19
C SER A 233 -37.04 -4.99 22.41
N SER A 234 -37.03 -6.13 23.11
CA SER A 234 -36.16 -6.38 24.25
C SER A 234 -35.73 -7.85 24.41
N LEU A 235 -34.67 -8.09 25.18
CA LEU A 235 -34.23 -9.45 25.56
C LEU A 235 -35.28 -10.17 26.41
N GLN A 236 -36.05 -9.43 27.21
CA GLN A 236 -37.12 -9.97 28.05
C GLN A 236 -38.25 -10.54 27.20
N GLU A 237 -38.73 -9.80 26.20
CA GLU A 237 -39.78 -10.29 25.28
C GLU A 237 -39.39 -11.59 24.56
N ARG A 238 -38.08 -11.78 24.30
CA ARG A 238 -37.56 -13.01 23.69
C ARG A 238 -37.53 -14.18 24.65
N LEU A 239 -37.16 -13.92 25.91
CA LEU A 239 -37.20 -14.94 26.96
C LEU A 239 -38.65 -15.38 27.19
N ASP A 240 -39.58 -14.43 27.26
CA ASP A 240 -41.00 -14.70 27.47
C ASP A 240 -41.61 -15.48 26.29
N ALA A 241 -41.31 -15.11 25.04
CA ALA A 241 -41.77 -15.84 23.85
C ALA A 241 -41.13 -17.24 23.74
N GLY A 242 -39.85 -17.36 24.13
CA GLY A 242 -39.16 -18.65 24.20
C GLY A 242 -39.77 -19.57 25.26
N GLU A 243 -40.05 -19.03 26.44
CA GLU A 243 -40.72 -19.73 27.55
C GLU A 243 -42.13 -20.17 27.17
N GLN A 244 -42.91 -19.31 26.50
CA GLN A 244 -44.23 -19.67 25.98
C GLN A 244 -44.14 -20.81 24.94
N SER A 245 -43.19 -20.74 24.00
CA SER A 245 -43.02 -21.79 22.99
C SER A 245 -42.59 -23.14 23.59
N VAL A 246 -41.75 -23.12 24.63
CA VAL A 246 -41.37 -24.32 25.38
C VAL A 246 -42.60 -24.88 26.11
N ASN A 247 -43.37 -24.05 26.81
CA ASN A 247 -44.59 -24.47 27.51
C ASN A 247 -45.63 -25.07 26.56
N GLU A 248 -45.82 -24.51 25.37
CA GLU A 248 -46.75 -25.05 24.36
C GLU A 248 -46.28 -26.41 23.83
N LYS A 249 -44.98 -26.59 23.59
CA LYS A 249 -44.40 -27.87 23.18
C LYS A 249 -44.48 -28.93 24.28
N ASP A 250 -44.16 -28.56 25.52
CA ASP A 250 -44.25 -29.47 26.67
C ASP A 250 -45.70 -29.89 26.92
N THR A 251 -46.66 -28.97 26.77
CA THR A 251 -48.10 -29.27 26.84
C THR A 251 -48.52 -30.23 25.73
N ALA A 252 -48.04 -30.03 24.49
CA ALA A 252 -48.33 -30.93 23.38
C ALA A 252 -47.73 -32.33 23.60
N VAL A 253 -46.50 -32.43 24.10
CA VAL A 253 -45.85 -33.70 24.44
C VAL A 253 -46.57 -34.41 25.59
N LEU A 254 -46.99 -33.68 26.62
CA LEU A 254 -47.77 -34.21 27.74
C LEU A 254 -49.13 -34.77 27.27
N ASN A 255 -49.83 -34.04 26.40
CA ASN A 255 -51.09 -34.51 25.84
C ASN A 255 -50.90 -35.76 24.96
N LEU A 256 -49.84 -35.83 24.16
CA LEU A 256 -49.49 -37.04 23.41
C LEU A 256 -49.20 -38.23 24.33
N ALA A 257 -48.44 -38.01 25.39
CA ALA A 257 -48.12 -39.04 26.38
C ALA A 257 -49.38 -39.53 27.09
N MET A 258 -50.28 -38.62 27.49
CA MET A 258 -51.58 -38.97 28.07
C MET A 258 -52.42 -39.81 27.12
N THR A 259 -52.55 -39.40 25.86
CA THR A 259 -53.30 -40.15 24.84
C THR A 259 -52.71 -41.55 24.68
N TYR A 260 -51.39 -41.66 24.51
CA TYR A 260 -50.70 -42.94 24.39
C TYR A 260 -50.90 -43.83 25.62
N THR A 261 -50.79 -43.29 26.84
CA THR A 261 -51.04 -44.04 28.07
C THR A 261 -52.49 -44.51 28.15
N ASN A 262 -53.46 -43.66 27.79
CA ASN A 262 -54.88 -44.03 27.80
C ASN A 262 -55.20 -45.11 26.76
N GLU A 263 -54.62 -45.02 25.55
CA GLU A 263 -54.73 -46.06 24.53
C GLU A 263 -54.11 -47.39 25.03
N LYS A 264 -52.92 -47.34 25.65
CA LYS A 264 -52.27 -48.54 26.17
C LYS A 264 -52.97 -49.15 27.37
N LEU A 265 -53.61 -48.34 28.22
CA LEU A 265 -54.47 -48.82 29.31
C LEU A 265 -55.76 -49.44 28.77
N ALA A 266 -56.34 -48.89 27.70
CA ALA A 266 -57.51 -49.48 27.03
C ALA A 266 -57.17 -50.81 26.33
N ASP A 267 -55.93 -50.99 25.86
CA ASP A 267 -55.40 -52.25 25.33
C ASP A 267 -55.18 -53.34 26.41
N ILE A 268 -55.15 -52.97 27.70
CA ILE A 268 -55.13 -53.96 28.79
C ILE A 268 -56.54 -54.52 28.91
N ALA A 269 -56.78 -55.64 28.21
CA ALA A 269 -57.97 -56.44 28.39
C ALA A 269 -58.14 -56.74 29.89
N SER A 270 -59.30 -56.37 30.44
CA SER A 270 -59.72 -56.69 31.80
C SER A 270 -59.40 -58.16 32.09
N ILE A 271 -58.42 -58.42 32.96
CA ILE A 271 -58.11 -59.76 33.44
C ILE A 271 -59.37 -60.21 34.19
N ASN A 272 -60.15 -61.12 33.59
CA ASN A 272 -61.30 -61.70 34.26
C ASN A 272 -60.78 -62.63 35.37
N LEU A 273 -60.83 -62.15 36.61
CA LEU A 273 -60.42 -62.88 37.82
C LEU A 273 -61.53 -63.80 38.37
N GLU A 274 -62.69 -63.93 37.70
CA GLU A 274 -63.79 -64.82 38.13
C GLU A 274 -63.38 -66.29 38.24
N GLY A 275 -62.32 -66.73 37.55
CA GLY A 275 -61.80 -68.09 37.63
C GLY A 275 -60.92 -68.41 38.86
N TYR A 276 -60.52 -67.41 39.65
CA TYR A 276 -59.60 -67.59 40.79
C TYR A 276 -60.26 -67.45 42.17
N ALA A 277 -61.58 -67.19 42.21
CA ALA A 277 -62.31 -66.98 43.45
C ALA A 277 -63.17 -68.20 43.84
N THR A 278 -62.55 -69.34 44.17
CA THR A 278 -63.14 -70.37 45.05
C THR A 278 -62.14 -71.48 45.36
N THR A 279 -61.53 -71.45 46.54
CA THR A 279 -61.39 -72.55 47.52
C THR A 279 -60.30 -72.21 48.53
N LEU A 280 -60.71 -71.69 49.69
CA LEU A 280 -59.91 -71.74 50.90
C LEU A 280 -60.87 -72.15 52.03
N GLU A 281 -60.91 -73.46 52.28
CA GLU A 281 -61.36 -74.02 53.55
C GLU A 281 -60.47 -73.42 54.64
N VAL A 282 -61.09 -72.63 55.52
CA VAL A 282 -60.40 -71.99 56.62
C VAL A 282 -60.59 -72.85 57.87
N ASP A 283 -59.53 -73.62 58.13
CA ASP A 283 -59.24 -74.50 59.27
C ASP A 283 -59.56 -73.86 60.65
N GLU A 284 -60.03 -74.66 61.61
CA GLU A 284 -60.59 -74.23 62.92
C GLU A 284 -59.64 -73.34 63.76
N LYS A 285 -58.33 -73.38 63.47
CA LYS A 285 -57.31 -72.51 64.07
C LYS A 285 -57.43 -71.03 63.68
N VAL A 286 -58.06 -70.72 62.55
CA VAL A 286 -58.26 -69.33 62.09
C VAL A 286 -59.53 -68.72 62.72
N GLN A 287 -60.56 -69.52 63.03
CA GLN A 287 -61.73 -69.02 63.74
C GLN A 287 -61.41 -68.66 65.21
N SER A 288 -60.51 -69.39 65.84
CA SER A 288 -60.03 -69.06 67.20
C SER A 288 -59.11 -67.84 67.23
N ALA A 289 -58.26 -67.65 66.21
CA ALA A 289 -57.46 -66.43 66.08
C ALA A 289 -58.33 -65.18 65.83
N LYS A 290 -59.36 -65.30 64.96
CA LYS A 290 -60.30 -64.21 64.68
C LYS A 290 -61.08 -63.77 65.93
N LYS A 291 -61.56 -64.72 66.74
CA LYS A 291 -62.24 -64.42 68.01
C LYS A 291 -61.34 -63.70 69.01
N TYR A 292 -60.06 -64.08 69.09
CA TYR A 292 -59.08 -63.40 69.95
C TYR A 292 -58.76 -61.97 69.48
N THR A 293 -58.67 -61.74 68.16
CA THR A 293 -58.43 -60.39 67.60
C THR A 293 -59.66 -59.49 67.75
N ASP A 294 -60.87 -60.02 67.56
CA ASP A 294 -62.12 -59.28 67.68
C ASP A 294 -62.42 -58.89 69.16
N GLU A 295 -62.08 -59.74 70.14
CA GLU A 295 -62.17 -59.41 71.57
C GLU A 295 -61.13 -58.37 72.02
N LYS A 296 -59.96 -58.30 71.36
CA LYS A 296 -58.88 -57.34 71.71
C LYS A 296 -59.00 -55.97 71.04
N PHE A 297 -59.60 -55.87 69.84
CA PHE A 297 -59.76 -54.59 69.12
C PHE A 297 -61.11 -53.92 69.30
N SER A 298 -62.15 -54.60 69.82
CA SER A 298 -63.42 -53.96 70.20
C SER A 298 -63.28 -52.90 71.32
N GLY A 299 -62.09 -52.82 71.96
CA GLY A 299 -61.73 -51.80 72.94
C GLY A 299 -60.89 -50.62 72.40
N ILE A 300 -60.63 -50.54 71.08
CA ILE A 300 -59.92 -49.42 70.47
C ILE A 300 -60.93 -48.53 69.74
N PRO A 301 -61.13 -47.26 70.17
CA PRO A 301 -62.10 -46.38 69.52
C PRO A 301 -61.69 -46.13 68.06
N THR A 302 -62.62 -46.40 67.15
CA THR A 302 -62.47 -46.24 65.70
C THR A 302 -62.46 -44.77 65.27
N THR A 303 -61.90 -44.55 64.08
CA THR A 303 -61.38 -43.31 63.46
C THR A 303 -62.30 -42.07 63.42
N THR A 304 -63.56 -42.16 63.82
CA THR A 304 -64.48 -41.00 63.90
C THR A 304 -64.08 -39.99 64.99
N GLN A 305 -63.36 -40.41 66.05
CA GLN A 305 -62.80 -39.49 67.05
C GLN A 305 -61.54 -38.74 66.58
N VAL A 306 -60.79 -39.29 65.61
CA VAL A 306 -59.59 -38.65 65.05
C VAL A 306 -60.00 -37.50 64.13
N ASP A 307 -61.03 -37.69 63.29
CA ASP A 307 -61.56 -36.64 62.42
C ASP A 307 -62.17 -35.46 63.20
N ALA A 308 -62.83 -35.74 64.34
CA ALA A 308 -63.34 -34.70 65.23
C ALA A 308 -62.23 -33.93 65.96
N LYS A 309 -61.14 -34.63 66.34
CA LYS A 309 -59.94 -34.00 66.93
C LYS A 309 -59.17 -33.16 65.92
N ASP A 310 -58.98 -33.64 64.69
CA ASP A 310 -58.29 -32.89 63.64
C ASP A 310 -59.07 -31.62 63.25
N ALA A 311 -60.39 -31.70 63.17
CA ALA A 311 -61.24 -30.52 62.98
C ALA A 311 -61.13 -29.52 64.16
N GLN A 312 -61.01 -30.02 65.39
CA GLN A 312 -60.84 -29.19 66.59
C GLN A 312 -59.42 -28.57 66.66
N VAL A 313 -58.39 -29.28 66.21
CA VAL A 313 -57.01 -28.78 66.07
C VAL A 313 -56.93 -27.70 65.00
N LEU A 314 -57.56 -27.89 63.83
CA LEU A 314 -57.65 -26.88 62.78
C LEU A 314 -58.40 -25.62 63.25
N LYS A 315 -59.48 -25.79 64.00
CA LYS A 315 -60.23 -24.66 64.59
C LYS A 315 -59.40 -23.93 65.65
N SER A 316 -58.72 -24.65 66.53
CA SER A 316 -57.85 -24.08 67.57
C SER A 316 -56.62 -23.38 66.98
N ALA A 317 -56.03 -23.93 65.91
CA ALA A 317 -54.92 -23.31 65.18
C ALA A 317 -55.36 -22.02 64.49
N LYS A 318 -56.55 -22.01 63.87
CA LYS A 318 -57.13 -20.79 63.30
C LYS A 318 -57.43 -19.74 64.36
N GLU A 319 -58.05 -20.12 65.48
CA GLU A 319 -58.33 -19.20 66.60
C GLU A 319 -57.02 -18.70 67.25
N TYR A 320 -55.98 -19.53 67.34
CA TYR A 320 -54.66 -19.12 67.79
C TYR A 320 -54.04 -18.08 66.85
N THR A 321 -53.95 -18.36 65.54
CA THR A 321 -53.41 -17.42 64.54
C THR A 321 -54.22 -16.12 64.50
N ASP A 322 -55.54 -16.21 64.55
CA ASP A 322 -56.42 -15.03 64.58
C ASP A 322 -56.28 -14.27 65.92
N SER A 323 -55.98 -14.93 67.05
CA SER A 323 -55.64 -14.27 68.33
C SER A 323 -54.25 -13.63 68.34
N GLN A 324 -53.26 -14.22 67.65
CA GLN A 324 -51.92 -13.63 67.49
C GLN A 324 -51.96 -12.38 66.58
N LEU A 325 -52.99 -12.28 65.73
CA LEU A 325 -53.20 -11.14 64.84
C LEU A 325 -54.18 -10.08 65.38
N SER A 326 -55.05 -10.43 66.34
CA SER A 326 -56.11 -9.54 66.88
C SER A 326 -56.00 -9.20 68.38
N SER A 327 -55.07 -9.80 69.12
CA SER A 327 -54.70 -9.30 70.46
C SER A 327 -53.73 -8.12 70.32
N GLY A 328 -54.25 -6.92 70.55
CA GLY A 328 -53.46 -5.73 70.82
C GLY A 328 -52.34 -6.06 71.82
N GLY A 329 -51.14 -5.54 71.63
CA GLY A 329 -50.89 -4.12 71.77
C GLY A 329 -50.28 -3.88 73.16
N SER A 330 -49.12 -3.22 73.17
CA SER A 330 -48.34 -2.77 74.35
C SER A 330 -47.37 -3.77 74.96
N GLY A 331 -46.09 -3.71 74.54
CA GLY A 331 -45.01 -4.50 75.16
C GLY A 331 -43.58 -4.34 74.61
N THR A 332 -43.19 -3.13 74.20
CA THR A 332 -41.81 -2.58 74.16
C THR A 332 -40.67 -3.31 73.40
N SER A 333 -40.41 -2.88 72.16
CA SER A 333 -39.11 -2.29 71.74
C SER A 333 -39.31 -1.58 70.40
N GLY A 334 -39.33 -0.25 70.44
CA GLY A 334 -39.77 0.60 69.34
C GLY A 334 -38.73 0.77 68.25
N ILE A 335 -38.89 0.03 67.14
CA ILE A 335 -38.37 0.45 65.85
C ILE A 335 -39.55 1.00 65.06
N GLN A 336 -39.64 2.33 64.96
CA GLN A 336 -40.53 2.93 63.97
C GLN A 336 -39.80 2.88 62.62
N LEU A 337 -40.46 2.34 61.60
CA LEU A 337 -39.95 2.30 60.22
C LEU A 337 -40.82 3.22 59.36
N ARG A 338 -40.17 4.07 58.55
CA ARG A 338 -40.88 4.94 57.60
C ARG A 338 -40.19 4.89 56.24
N VAL A 339 -41.01 4.85 55.19
CA VAL A 339 -40.55 5.04 53.81
C VAL A 339 -40.78 6.50 53.41
N ARG A 340 -39.71 7.17 52.97
CA ARG A 340 -39.76 8.51 52.38
C ARG A 340 -38.84 8.53 51.16
N ASN A 341 -39.33 9.04 50.02
CA ASN A 341 -38.57 9.13 48.76
C ASN A 341 -37.79 7.85 48.37
N ARG A 342 -38.45 6.69 48.43
CA ARG A 342 -37.92 5.35 48.09
C ARG A 342 -36.71 4.89 48.92
N LYS A 343 -36.49 5.44 50.12
CA LYS A 343 -35.49 4.94 51.09
C LYS A 343 -36.16 4.45 52.36
N LEU A 344 -35.61 3.38 52.95
CA LEU A 344 -36.04 2.83 54.23
C LEU A 344 -35.28 3.54 55.36
N GLU A 345 -36.03 4.13 56.30
CA GLU A 345 -35.47 4.78 57.49
C GLU A 345 -36.00 4.09 58.75
N TYR A 346 -35.16 3.96 59.76
CA TYR A 346 -35.53 3.47 61.09
C TYR A 346 -35.23 4.51 62.16
N PHE A 347 -35.99 4.45 63.25
CA PHE A 347 -35.85 5.34 64.41
C PHE A 347 -35.18 4.61 65.56
N ASP A 348 -34.08 5.17 66.10
CA ASP A 348 -33.30 4.57 67.19
C ASP A 348 -33.69 5.08 68.60
N GLY A 349 -34.69 5.96 68.68
CA GLY A 349 -35.14 6.58 69.92
C GLY A 349 -34.79 8.07 70.06
N LEU A 350 -33.91 8.64 69.24
CA LEU A 350 -33.57 10.07 69.25
C LEU A 350 -33.63 10.77 67.87
N VAL A 351 -33.23 10.10 66.77
CA VAL A 351 -33.25 10.68 65.41
C VAL A 351 -33.56 9.58 64.36
N TRP A 352 -34.13 9.96 63.21
CA TRP A 352 -34.33 9.05 62.06
C TRP A 352 -33.01 8.86 61.29
N GLN A 353 -32.63 7.60 61.02
CA GLN A 353 -31.44 7.25 60.25
C GLN A 353 -31.80 6.45 58.97
N THR A 354 -31.04 6.66 57.89
CA THR A 354 -31.23 5.97 56.61
C THR A 354 -30.31 4.76 56.47
N LEU A 355 -30.86 3.59 56.14
CA LEU A 355 -30.08 2.39 55.82
C LEU A 355 -29.38 2.54 54.46
N ARG A 356 -28.05 2.74 54.46
CA ARG A 356 -27.20 2.63 53.25
C ARG A 356 -26.54 1.25 53.24
N ASN A 357 -26.99 0.35 52.37
CA ASN A 357 -26.19 -0.81 51.99
C ASN A 357 -25.26 -0.41 50.84
N GLU A 358 -24.04 -0.05 51.18
CA GLU A 358 -22.90 -0.02 50.27
C GLU A 358 -22.47 -1.48 50.00
N LEU A 359 -22.89 -2.04 48.86
CA LEU A 359 -22.17 -3.17 48.28
C LEU A 359 -21.01 -2.58 47.45
N ALA A 360 -19.92 -2.29 48.15
CA ALA A 360 -18.61 -2.10 47.55
C ALA A 360 -18.13 -3.45 47.01
N VAL A 361 -17.98 -3.57 45.70
CA VAL A 361 -17.17 -4.63 45.09
C VAL A 361 -15.73 -4.10 45.09
N ALA A 362 -14.91 -4.64 45.98
CA ALA A 362 -13.46 -4.42 45.96
C ALA A 362 -12.82 -5.21 44.79
N PRO A 363 -11.76 -4.69 44.16
CA PRO A 363 -10.99 -5.42 43.14
C PRO A 363 -9.93 -6.31 43.80
N SER A 364 -9.66 -7.49 43.22
CA SER A 364 -8.42 -8.25 43.45
C SER A 364 -8.03 -9.03 42.19
N GLU A 365 -6.86 -8.64 41.67
CA GLU A 365 -5.96 -9.25 40.65
C GLU A 365 -6.52 -9.90 39.38
#